data_AF-A0A1V2Q382-F1
#
_entry.id   AF-A0A1V2Q382-F1
#
_cell.length_a   1.000
_cell.length_b   1.000
_cell.length_c   1.000
_cell.angle_alpha   90.00
_cell.angle_beta   90.00
_cell.angle_gamma   90.00
#
_symmetry.space_group_name_H-M   'P 1'
#
loop_
_entity.id
_entity.type
_entity.pdbx_description
1 polymer ?
#
loop_
_entity_poly.entity_id
_entity_poly.type
_entity_poly.pdbx_seq_one_letter_code
_entity_poly.pdbx_strand_id
1 'polypeptide(L)'
;MAVEKLSVSLPDIVAARARRAAERAGVPLSAWLAEAAEAAADLAEAHAAAQDYAARFGEPDAGELEQIRTQLAEAGVGAPESHEDAAARMAALARLLGLPNERRAG
;
A
#
# COMPACT_ATOMS: atom_id res chain seq x y z
N MET A 1 -14.25 18.25 13.22
CA MET A 1 -14.42 18.10 11.76
C MET A 1 -15.88 17.82 11.47
N ALA A 2 -16.44 18.42 10.42
CA ALA A 2 -17.81 18.11 9.99
C ALA A 2 -17.82 16.69 9.39
N VAL A 3 -18.80 15.88 9.77
CA VAL A 3 -18.97 14.51 9.26
C VAL A 3 -20.24 14.48 8.42
N GLU A 4 -20.11 14.17 7.14
CA GLU A 4 -21.24 13.98 6.24
C GLU A 4 -21.70 12.52 6.31
N LYS A 5 -23.01 12.29 6.45
CA LYS A 5 -23.58 10.93 6.46
C LYS A 5 -23.85 10.47 5.03
N LEU A 6 -23.08 9.50 4.56
CA LEU A 6 -23.34 8.80 3.31
C LEU A 6 -24.13 7.51 3.54
N SER A 7 -25.13 7.26 2.69
CA SER A 7 -25.80 5.96 2.58
C SER A 7 -25.44 5.35 1.23
N VAL A 8 -24.81 4.18 1.25
CA VAL A 8 -24.29 3.52 0.04
C VAL A 8 -24.66 2.05 0.07
N SER A 9 -25.18 1.55 -1.04
CA SER A 9 -25.44 0.12 -1.24
C SER A 9 -24.17 -0.55 -1.76
N LEU A 10 -23.73 -1.59 -1.07
CA LEU A 10 -22.56 -2.40 -1.45
C LEU A 10 -23.03 -3.82 -1.78
N PRO A 11 -22.44 -4.47 -2.80
CA PRO A 11 -22.63 -5.90 -3.00
C PRO A 11 -22.27 -6.68 -1.73
N ASP A 12 -23.04 -7.70 -1.37
CA ASP A 12 -22.86 -8.46 -0.13
C ASP A 12 -21.43 -8.96 0.07
N ILE A 13 -20.81 -9.43 -1.02
CA ILE A 13 -19.42 -9.91 -0.99
C ILE A 13 -18.42 -8.80 -0.63
N VAL A 14 -18.67 -7.57 -1.08
CA VAL A 14 -17.83 -6.40 -0.79
C VAL A 14 -18.03 -5.97 0.66
N ALA A 15 -19.27 -5.88 1.12
CA ALA A 15 -19.59 -5.55 2.51
C ALA A 15 -18.97 -6.56 3.50
N ALA A 16 -19.04 -7.85 3.18
CA ALA A 16 -18.43 -8.91 3.99
C ALA A 16 -16.89 -8.82 4.01
N ARG A 17 -16.26 -8.48 2.87
CA ARG A 17 -14.79 -8.28 2.81
C ARG A 17 -14.35 -7.07 3.62
N ALA A 18 -15.07 -5.95 3.51
CA ALA A 18 -14.78 -4.72 4.24
C ALA A 18 -14.90 -4.94 5.75
N ARG A 19 -15.95 -5.63 6.23
CA ARG A 19 -16.08 -6.00 7.66
C ARG A 19 -14.90 -6.82 8.16
N ARG A 20 -14.52 -7.88 7.43
CA ARG A 20 -13.35 -8.69 7.82
C ARG A 20 -12.05 -7.88 7.81
N ALA A 21 -11.90 -6.91 6.92
CA ALA A 21 -10.72 -6.05 6.88
C ALA A 21 -10.68 -5.09 8.08
N ALA A 22 -11.81 -4.47 8.40
CA ALA A 22 -11.96 -3.61 9.57
C ALA A 22 -11.70 -4.38 10.88
N GLU A 23 -12.25 -5.59 11.01
CA GLU A 23 -11.99 -6.49 12.15
C GLU A 23 -10.51 -6.83 12.31
N ARG A 24 -9.81 -7.15 11.20
CA ARG A 24 -8.35 -7.42 11.25
C ARG A 24 -7.53 -6.19 11.62
N ALA A 25 -7.99 -5.00 11.23
CA ALA A 25 -7.35 -3.74 11.59
C ALA A 25 -7.72 -3.28 13.02
N GLY A 26 -8.71 -3.91 13.67
CA GLY A 26 -9.17 -3.53 15.00
C GLY A 26 -9.95 -2.20 15.03
N VAL A 27 -10.50 -1.77 13.91
CA VAL A 27 -11.21 -0.48 13.77
C VAL A 27 -12.67 -0.67 13.36
N PRO A 28 -13.57 0.29 13.65
CA PRO A 28 -14.95 0.25 13.17
C PRO A 28 -15.03 0.25 11.63
N LEU A 29 -16.02 -0.44 11.05
CA LEU A 29 -16.22 -0.51 9.60
C LEU A 29 -16.28 0.87 8.94
N SER A 30 -16.93 1.84 9.57
CA SER A 30 -17.02 3.21 9.04
C SER A 30 -15.67 3.92 8.99
N ALA A 31 -14.81 3.70 9.98
CA ALA A 31 -13.46 4.27 10.00
C ALA A 31 -12.60 3.63 8.90
N TRP A 32 -12.63 2.30 8.82
CA TRP A 32 -11.93 1.56 7.76
C TRP A 32 -12.37 1.97 6.35
N LEU A 33 -13.68 2.16 6.14
CA LEU A 33 -14.21 2.63 4.85
C LEU A 33 -13.83 4.07 4.54
N ALA A 34 -13.74 4.94 5.55
CA ALA A 34 -13.27 6.31 5.38
C ALA A 34 -11.79 6.33 4.94
N GLU A 35 -10.93 5.59 5.64
CA GLU A 35 -9.51 5.45 5.30
C GLU A 35 -9.32 4.85 3.90
N ALA A 36 -10.11 3.83 3.55
CA ALA A 36 -10.06 3.22 2.22
C ALA A 36 -10.54 4.19 1.11
N ALA A 37 -11.54 5.03 1.40
CA ALA A 37 -12.02 6.03 0.47
C ALA A 37 -11.01 7.17 0.27
N GLU A 38 -10.35 7.61 1.34
CA GLU A 38 -9.25 8.58 1.30
C GLU A 38 -8.10 8.07 0.45
N ALA A 39 -7.58 6.87 0.75
CA ALA A 39 -6.49 6.27 -0.03
C ALA A 39 -6.85 6.08 -1.52
N ALA A 40 -8.11 5.75 -1.82
CA ALA A 40 -8.58 5.63 -3.20
C ALA A 40 -8.68 6.99 -3.90
N ALA A 41 -9.09 8.04 -3.19
CA ALA A 41 -9.14 9.40 -3.71
C ALA A 41 -7.73 9.94 -4.01
N ASP A 42 -6.79 9.79 -3.07
CA ASP A 42 -5.39 10.19 -3.25
C ASP A 42 -4.77 9.54 -4.49
N LEU A 43 -5.01 8.24 -4.68
CA LEU A 43 -4.49 7.50 -5.83
C LEU A 43 -5.15 7.97 -7.14
N ALA A 44 -6.46 8.26 -7.12
CA ALA A 44 -7.16 8.78 -8.29
C ALA A 44 -6.65 10.19 -8.66
N GLU A 45 -6.41 11.05 -7.68
CA GLU A 45 -5.83 12.38 -7.87
C GLU A 45 -4.40 12.30 -8.41
N ALA A 46 -3.57 11.41 -7.87
CA ALA A 46 -2.22 11.18 -8.37
C ALA A 46 -2.21 10.70 -9.82
N HIS A 47 -3.12 9.78 -10.18
CA HIS A 47 -3.29 9.34 -11.57
C HIS A 47 -3.76 10.48 -12.48
N ALA A 48 -4.72 11.29 -12.05
CA ALA A 48 -5.19 12.44 -12.83
C ALA A 48 -4.07 13.45 -13.05
N ALA A 49 -3.28 13.76 -12.02
CA ALA A 49 -2.13 14.66 -12.12
C ALA A 49 -1.06 14.10 -13.08
N ALA A 50 -0.79 12.80 -13.04
CA ALA A 50 0.13 12.15 -13.99
C ALA A 50 -0.38 12.22 -15.44
N GLN A 51 -1.68 12.02 -15.66
CA GLN A 51 -2.31 12.16 -16.98
C GLN A 51 -2.26 13.60 -17.49
N ASP A 52 -2.55 14.58 -16.62
CA ASP A 52 -2.45 16.00 -16.95
C ASP A 52 -1.02 16.42 -17.31
N TYR A 53 -0.04 15.90 -16.58
CA TYR A 53 1.36 16.09 -16.89
C TYR A 53 1.70 15.50 -18.27
N ALA A 54 1.35 14.24 -18.52
CA ALA A 54 1.61 13.57 -19.79
C ALA A 54 0.92 14.28 -20.98
N ALA A 55 -0.29 14.80 -20.78
CA ALA A 55 -1.00 15.57 -21.80
C ALA A 55 -0.33 16.92 -22.11
N ARG A 56 0.30 17.57 -21.11
CA ARG A 56 0.96 18.87 -21.26
C ARG A 56 2.38 18.78 -21.78
N PHE A 57 3.12 17.75 -21.38
CA PHE A 57 4.56 17.64 -21.60
C PHE A 57 4.96 16.42 -22.45
N GLY A 58 4.02 15.52 -22.74
CA GLY A 58 4.29 14.20 -23.33
C GLY A 58 4.52 13.15 -22.25
N GLU A 59 4.38 11.86 -22.61
CA GLU A 59 4.87 10.79 -21.73
C GLU A 59 6.39 10.88 -21.64
N PRO A 60 6.98 10.65 -20.44
CA PRO A 60 8.42 10.63 -20.33
C PRO A 60 9.00 9.55 -21.23
N ASP A 61 10.00 9.91 -22.02
CA ASP A 61 10.66 8.95 -22.88
C ASP A 61 11.46 7.90 -22.07
N ALA A 62 11.98 6.89 -22.75
CA ALA A 62 12.72 5.82 -22.07
C ALA A 62 13.96 6.33 -21.29
N GLY A 63 14.58 7.41 -21.74
CA GLY A 63 15.71 8.04 -21.06
C GLY A 63 15.27 8.83 -19.82
N GLU A 64 14.15 9.55 -19.91
CA GLU A 64 13.55 10.28 -18.79
C GLU A 64 13.02 9.32 -17.72
N LEU A 65 12.38 8.22 -18.10
CA LEU A 65 11.95 7.17 -17.17
C LEU A 65 13.14 6.55 -16.43
N GLU A 66 14.27 6.37 -17.09
CA GLU A 66 15.46 5.83 -16.44
C GLU A 66 16.05 6.82 -15.44
N GLN A 67 16.05 8.12 -15.76
CA GLN A 67 16.44 9.17 -14.80
C GLN A 67 15.51 9.22 -13.59
N ILE A 68 14.19 9.12 -13.81
CA ILE A 68 13.20 9.05 -12.72
C ILE A 68 13.47 7.84 -11.82
N ARG A 69 13.75 6.67 -12.41
CA ARG A 69 14.11 5.47 -11.63
C ARG A 69 15.40 5.65 -10.84
N THR A 70 16.42 6.28 -11.43
CA THR A 70 17.66 6.60 -10.71
C THR A 70 17.38 7.52 -9.52
N GLN A 71 16.59 8.59 -9.70
CA GLN A 71 16.23 9.51 -8.62
C GLN A 71 15.42 8.82 -7.51
N LEU A 72 14.50 7.93 -7.88
CA LEU A 72 13.74 7.13 -6.91
C LEU A 72 14.66 6.18 -6.12
N ALA A 73 15.62 5.54 -6.79
CA ALA A 73 16.59 4.68 -6.13
C ALA A 73 17.52 5.48 -5.20
N GLU A 74 17.98 6.66 -5.60
CA GLU A 74 18.75 7.59 -4.75
C GLU A 74 17.95 8.05 -3.52
N ALA A 75 16.64 8.23 -3.68
CA ALA A 75 15.71 8.53 -2.60
C ALA A 75 15.37 7.29 -1.72
N GLY A 76 15.92 6.12 -2.03
CA GLY A 76 15.69 4.87 -1.31
C GLY A 76 14.36 4.18 -1.60
N VAL A 77 13.63 4.60 -2.64
CA VAL A 77 12.36 4.02 -3.04
C VAL A 77 12.60 2.76 -3.87
N GLY A 78 12.00 1.63 -3.45
CA GLY A 78 12.07 0.37 -4.20
C GLY A 78 13.41 -0.36 -4.15
N ALA A 79 14.36 0.09 -3.32
CA ALA A 79 15.60 -0.63 -3.09
C ALA A 79 15.30 -2.02 -2.50
N PRO A 80 15.90 -3.10 -3.04
CA PRO A 80 15.76 -4.41 -2.43
C PRO A 80 16.34 -4.35 -1.02
N GLU A 81 15.56 -4.86 -0.07
CA GLU A 81 16.03 -5.01 1.29
C GLU A 81 17.29 -5.90 1.33
N SER A 82 18.21 -5.59 2.24
CA SER A 82 19.40 -6.41 2.43
C SER A 82 19.02 -7.84 2.86
N HIS A 83 19.84 -8.83 2.48
CA HIS A 83 19.62 -10.21 2.92
C HIS A 83 19.61 -10.36 4.45
N GLU A 84 20.36 -9.52 5.15
CA GLU A 84 20.43 -9.49 6.62
C GLU A 84 19.11 -8.99 7.23
N ASP A 85 18.58 -7.87 6.72
CA ASP A 85 17.31 -7.30 7.17
C ASP A 85 16.14 -8.23 6.83
N ALA A 86 16.17 -8.86 5.64
CA ALA A 86 15.19 -9.86 5.24
C ALA A 86 15.19 -11.07 6.19
N ALA A 87 16.36 -11.57 6.56
CA ALA A 87 16.50 -12.68 7.51
C ALA A 87 16.06 -12.26 8.93
N ALA A 88 16.39 -11.05 9.38
CA ALA A 88 15.99 -10.51 10.66
C ALA A 88 14.46 -10.35 10.76
N ARG A 89 13.81 -9.82 9.72
CA ARG A 89 12.34 -9.75 9.65
C ARG A 89 11.71 -11.13 9.66
N MET A 90 12.23 -12.08 8.87
CA MET A 90 11.70 -13.44 8.84
C MET A 90 11.81 -14.11 10.22
N ALA A 91 12.93 -13.94 10.92
CA ALA A 91 13.09 -14.45 12.29
C ALA A 91 12.14 -13.77 13.28
N ALA A 92 11.93 -12.45 13.15
CA ALA A 92 10.97 -11.73 13.97
C ALA A 92 9.53 -12.20 13.72
N LEU A 93 9.17 -12.43 12.46
CA LEU A 93 7.86 -12.97 12.07
C LEU A 93 7.66 -14.39 12.62
N ALA A 94 8.68 -15.26 12.54
CA ALA A 94 8.61 -16.61 13.10
C ALA A 94 8.33 -16.59 14.61
N ARG A 95 8.95 -15.67 15.36
CA ARG A 95 8.69 -15.48 16.80
C ARG A 95 7.24 -15.04 17.07
N LEU A 96 6.71 -14.10 16.29
CA LEU A 96 5.33 -13.63 16.43
C LEU A 96 4.31 -14.73 16.13
N LEU A 97 4.62 -15.63 15.19
CA LEU A 97 3.76 -16.74 14.79
C LEU A 97 3.96 -18.02 15.64
N GLY A 98 4.87 -18.01 16.62
CA GLY A 98 5.15 -19.18 17.46
C GLY A 98 5.77 -20.36 16.69
N LEU A 99 6.40 -20.10 15.55
CA LEU A 99 7.04 -21.13 14.74
C LEU A 99 8.41 -21.51 15.34
N PRO A 100 8.74 -22.81 15.45
CA PRO A 100 10.02 -23.25 16.01
C PRO A 100 11.19 -22.77 15.14
N ASN A 101 12.25 -22.27 15.79
CA ASN A 101 13.51 -21.82 15.17
C ASN A 101 14.37 -23.02 14.68
N GLU A 102 13.76 -24.01 14.05
CA GLU A 102 14.46 -25.19 13.56
C GLU A 102 14.83 -25.01 12.09
N ARG A 103 15.96 -24.33 11.89
CA ARG A 103 16.95 -24.64 10.84
C ARG A 103 18.24 -23.86 11.11
N ARG A 104 18.93 -24.26 12.18
CA ARG A 104 20.38 -24.05 12.35
C ARG A 104 20.99 -25.35 12.88
N ALA A 105 21.11 -26.35 12.00
CA ALA A 105 22.07 -27.45 12.08
C ALA A 105 21.91 -28.27 10.80
N GLY A 106 22.97 -28.32 9.98
CA GLY A 106 23.02 -29.03 8.70
C GLY A 106 23.75 -28.21 7.67
#